data_AF-A0A973BGD0-F1
#
_entry.id   AF-A0A973BGD0-F1
#
_cell.length_a   1.000
_cell.length_b   1.000
_cell.length_c   1.000
_cell.angle_alpha   90.00
_cell.angle_beta   90.00
_cell.angle_gamma   90.00
#
_symmetry.space_group_name_H-M   'P 1'
#
loop_
_entity.id
_entity.type
_entity.pdbx_description
1 polymer ?
#
loop_
_entity_poly.entity_id
_entity_poly.type
_entity_poly.pdbx_seq_one_letter_code
_entity_poly.pdbx_strand_id
1 'polypeptide(L)'
;MYHKLRQIGDPELRYNFWGKFNPKIHQTTAYTALNRYPNAFSTVRDLMASKSDLKILSFGCSTGEEVLSLKTYFPSASIIGAELNEYRLRHCRQKINDASVTFIKSTDSNIESHAPY
;
A
#
# COMPACT_ATOMS: atom_id res chain seq x y z
N MET A 1 26.63 20.67 -11.84
CA MET A 1 25.65 21.50 -11.09
C MET A 1 24.19 21.37 -11.57
N TYR A 2 23.84 20.43 -12.47
CA TYR A 2 22.47 20.32 -13.02
C TYR A 2 21.56 19.24 -12.39
N HIS A 3 22.08 18.37 -11.52
CA HIS A 3 21.29 17.30 -10.89
C HIS A 3 20.50 17.73 -9.64
N LYS A 4 20.76 18.93 -9.09
CA LYS A 4 20.17 19.36 -7.79
C LYS A 4 18.83 20.11 -7.95
N LEU A 5 18.52 20.64 -9.14
CA LEU A 5 17.33 21.46 -9.37
C LEU A 5 16.06 20.66 -9.72
N ARG A 6 16.19 19.39 -10.14
CA ARG A 6 15.02 18.50 -10.37
C ARG A 6 14.40 17.94 -9.09
N GLN A 7 15.10 17.98 -7.95
CA GLN A 7 14.61 17.41 -6.69
C GLN A 7 13.49 18.24 -6.03
N ILE A 8 13.38 19.53 -6.38
CA ILE A 8 12.36 20.42 -5.81
C ILE A 8 11.00 20.24 -6.50
N GLY A 9 10.93 19.63 -7.69
CA GLY A 9 9.66 19.43 -8.42
C GLY A 9 8.93 18.12 -8.09
N ASP A 10 9.64 17.14 -7.52
CA ASP A 10 9.11 15.81 -7.25
C ASP A 10 8.23 15.80 -5.98
N PRO A 11 6.91 15.53 -6.10
CA PRO A 11 6.00 15.50 -4.97
C PRO A 11 6.37 14.47 -3.90
N GLU A 12 6.98 13.35 -4.29
CA GLU A 12 7.39 12.28 -3.39
C GLU A 12 8.61 12.69 -2.57
N LEU A 13 9.64 13.26 -3.23
CA LEU A 13 10.81 13.79 -2.54
C LEU A 13 10.45 14.93 -1.59
N ARG A 14 9.53 15.82 -2.00
CA ARG A 14 8.98 16.84 -1.11
C ARG A 14 8.29 16.22 0.10
N TYR A 15 7.34 15.32 -0.12
CA TYR A 15 6.59 14.67 0.97
C TYR A 15 7.54 13.99 1.97
N ASN A 16 8.53 13.24 1.47
CA ASN A 16 9.51 12.57 2.31
C ASN A 16 10.42 13.57 3.05
N PHE A 17 10.86 14.65 2.40
CA PHE A 17 11.70 15.68 3.00
C PHE A 17 10.98 16.44 4.12
N TRP A 18 9.77 16.93 3.87
CA TRP A 18 8.95 17.63 4.87
C TRP A 18 8.47 16.68 5.98
N GLY A 19 8.19 15.42 5.63
CA GLY A 19 7.78 14.40 6.59
C GLY A 19 8.83 14.10 7.65
N LYS A 20 10.13 14.19 7.32
CA LYS A 20 11.22 14.00 8.29
C LYS A 20 11.23 15.01 9.44
N PHE A 21 10.66 16.19 9.24
CA PHE A 21 10.62 17.25 10.25
C PHE A 21 9.25 17.41 10.90
N ASN A 22 8.27 16.58 10.51
CA ASN A 22 6.93 16.63 11.08
C ASN A 22 6.81 15.58 12.20
N PRO A 23 6.67 15.99 13.48
CA PRO A 23 6.59 15.06 14.61
C PRO A 23 5.33 14.18 14.59
N LYS A 24 4.34 14.49 13.73
CA LYS A 24 3.14 13.68 13.55
C LYS A 24 3.31 12.58 12.49
N ILE A 25 4.43 12.53 11.78
CA ILE A 25 4.71 11.52 10.75
C ILE A 25 5.67 10.49 11.34
N HIS A 26 5.12 9.33 11.70
CA HIS A 26 5.89 8.25 12.34
C HIS A 26 6.64 7.39 11.32
N GLN A 27 6.27 7.46 10.04
CA GLN A 27 6.89 6.70 8.94
C GLN A 27 7.53 7.66 7.94
N THR A 28 8.86 7.78 8.01
CA THR A 28 9.65 8.69 7.16
C THR A 28 10.40 7.98 6.02
N THR A 29 10.29 6.64 5.96
CA THR A 29 10.89 5.81 4.89
C THR A 29 9.78 5.10 4.12
N ALA A 30 9.88 5.15 2.80
CA ALA A 30 8.89 4.57 1.89
C ALA A 30 9.34 3.22 1.31
N TYR A 31 10.26 2.52 2.00
CA TYR A 31 10.81 1.28 1.48
C TYR A 31 9.68 0.25 1.31
N THR A 32 9.49 -0.19 0.08
CA THR A 32 8.49 -1.18 -0.35
C THR A 32 9.17 -2.12 -1.33
N ALA A 33 8.81 -3.40 -1.26
CA ALA A 33 9.40 -4.44 -2.11
C ALA A 33 8.37 -5.56 -2.31
N LEU A 34 8.41 -6.19 -3.47
CA LEU A 34 7.62 -7.40 -3.72
C LEU A 34 8.06 -8.49 -2.75
N ASN A 35 7.07 -9.21 -2.24
CA ASN A 35 7.22 -10.33 -1.34
C ASN A 35 8.18 -10.06 -0.16
N ARG A 36 8.03 -8.89 0.47
CA ARG A 36 8.91 -8.46 1.56
C ARG A 36 8.82 -9.36 2.80
N TYR A 37 7.66 -9.98 3.04
CA TYR A 37 7.39 -10.82 4.22
C TYR A 37 6.90 -12.23 3.83
N PRO A 38 7.72 -13.02 3.11
CA PRO A 38 7.26 -14.27 2.51
C PRO A 38 6.78 -15.29 3.55
N ASN A 39 7.47 -15.39 4.68
CA ASN A 39 7.11 -16.33 5.76
C ASN A 39 5.80 -15.94 6.44
N ALA A 40 5.54 -14.64 6.62
CA ALA A 40 4.29 -14.17 7.20
C ALA A 40 3.12 -14.47 6.26
N PHE A 41 3.26 -14.14 4.97
CA PHE A 41 2.22 -14.39 3.97
C PHE A 41 1.93 -15.87 3.77
N SER A 42 2.96 -16.72 3.70
CA SER A 42 2.75 -18.17 3.60
C SER A 42 2.06 -18.74 4.83
N THR A 43 2.48 -18.33 6.03
CA THR A 43 1.87 -18.80 7.28
C THR A 43 0.39 -18.43 7.36
N VAL A 44 0.05 -17.18 7.04
CA VAL A 44 -1.37 -16.74 7.05
C VAL A 44 -2.17 -17.45 5.97
N ARG A 45 -1.60 -17.67 4.77
CA ARG A 45 -2.24 -18.46 3.72
C ARG A 45 -2.60 -19.86 4.21
N ASP A 46 -1.65 -20.52 4.87
CA ASP A 46 -1.84 -21.87 5.36
C ASP A 46 -2.89 -21.91 6.50
N LEU A 47 -2.88 -20.93 7.40
CA LEU A 47 -3.90 -20.78 8.46
C LEU A 47 -5.31 -20.51 7.92
N MET A 48 -5.41 -19.83 6.77
CA MET A 48 -6.69 -19.45 6.15
C MET A 48 -7.11 -20.39 5.02
N ALA A 49 -6.42 -21.53 4.83
CA ALA A 49 -6.62 -22.42 3.69
C ALA A 49 -8.07 -22.96 3.55
N SER A 50 -8.83 -23.04 4.66
CA SER A 50 -10.23 -23.48 4.65
C SER A 50 -11.25 -22.36 4.40
N LYS A 51 -10.81 -21.10 4.34
CA LYS A 51 -11.69 -19.95 4.10
C LYS A 51 -11.71 -19.58 2.62
N SER A 52 -12.90 -19.42 2.07
CA SER A 52 -13.10 -18.73 0.80
C SER A 52 -13.31 -17.23 1.04
N ASP A 53 -13.14 -16.42 -0.01
CA ASP A 53 -13.61 -15.03 -0.08
C ASP A 53 -13.01 -14.08 0.97
N LEU A 54 -11.73 -14.27 1.29
CA LEU A 54 -11.00 -13.38 2.19
C LEU A 54 -11.03 -11.93 1.70
N LYS A 55 -11.19 -11.00 2.63
CA LYS A 55 -11.10 -9.57 2.38
C LYS A 55 -9.92 -9.01 3.17
N ILE A 56 -8.90 -8.53 2.49
CA ILE A 56 -7.62 -8.18 3.12
C ILE A 56 -7.39 -6.69 3.04
N LEU A 57 -7.10 -6.05 4.18
CA LEU A 57 -6.65 -4.66 4.24
C LEU A 57 -5.12 -4.59 4.33
N SER A 58 -4.49 -3.97 3.33
CA SER A 58 -3.06 -3.61 3.35
C SER A 58 -2.94 -2.14 3.75
N PHE A 59 -2.51 -1.90 4.99
CA PHE A 59 -2.26 -0.57 5.53
C PHE A 59 -0.92 -0.02 5.03
N GLY A 60 -0.94 1.17 4.43
CA GLY A 60 0.26 1.81 3.90
C GLY A 60 0.77 1.12 2.64
N CYS A 61 -0.09 0.95 1.64
CA CYS A 61 0.21 0.16 0.45
C CYS A 61 1.30 0.75 -0.47
N SER A 62 1.79 1.97 -0.21
CA SER A 62 2.87 2.64 -0.93
C SER A 62 2.63 2.61 -2.45
N THR A 63 3.53 2.01 -3.24
CA THR A 63 3.41 1.87 -4.70
C THR A 63 2.81 0.53 -5.15
N GLY A 64 2.26 -0.25 -4.21
CA GLY A 64 1.40 -1.41 -4.48
C GLY A 64 2.10 -2.76 -4.46
N GLU A 65 3.40 -2.84 -4.18
CA GLU A 65 4.15 -4.11 -4.18
C GLU A 65 3.60 -5.12 -3.16
N GLU A 66 3.21 -4.66 -1.97
CA GLU A 66 2.60 -5.54 -0.97
C GLU A 66 1.26 -6.10 -1.44
N VAL A 67 0.40 -5.25 -2.03
CA VAL A 67 -0.90 -5.66 -2.59
C VAL A 67 -0.72 -6.71 -3.68
N LEU A 68 0.24 -6.54 -4.59
CA LEU A 68 0.56 -7.54 -5.61
C LEU A 68 1.07 -8.86 -5.02
N SER A 69 1.86 -8.77 -3.95
CA SER A 69 2.34 -9.95 -3.22
C SER A 69 1.15 -10.69 -2.59
N LEU A 70 0.28 -9.99 -1.88
CA LEU A 70 -0.93 -10.57 -1.30
C LEU A 70 -1.83 -11.21 -2.36
N LYS A 71 -2.01 -10.59 -3.54
CA LYS A 71 -2.75 -11.23 -4.65
C LYS A 71 -2.13 -12.55 -5.12
N THR A 72 -0.80 -12.68 -5.04
CA THR A 72 -0.11 -13.93 -5.39
C THR A 72 -0.38 -15.03 -4.37
N TYR A 73 -0.41 -14.69 -3.08
CA TYR A 73 -0.70 -15.66 -2.01
C TYR A 73 -2.19 -15.96 -1.84
N PHE A 74 -3.06 -15.01 -2.18
CA PHE A 74 -4.52 -15.07 -2.01
C PHE A 74 -5.23 -14.65 -3.31
N PRO A 75 -5.19 -15.49 -4.36
CA PRO A 75 -5.66 -15.11 -5.69
C PRO A 75 -7.16 -14.81 -5.75
N SER A 76 -7.98 -15.45 -4.90
CA SER A 76 -9.41 -15.20 -4.80
C SER A 76 -9.79 -14.07 -3.83
N ALA A 77 -8.84 -13.56 -3.04
CA ALA A 77 -9.16 -12.53 -2.05
C ALA A 77 -9.46 -11.18 -2.71
N SER A 78 -10.39 -10.44 -2.10
CA SER A 78 -10.58 -9.01 -2.35
C SER A 78 -9.59 -8.22 -1.49
N ILE A 79 -8.84 -7.30 -2.08
CA ILE A 79 -7.80 -6.56 -1.36
C ILE A 79 -8.07 -5.06 -1.39
N ILE A 80 -8.04 -4.44 -0.21
CA ILE A 80 -8.11 -3.00 -0.04
C ILE A 80 -6.70 -2.49 0.31
N GLY A 81 -6.11 -1.67 -0.57
CA GLY A 81 -4.87 -0.96 -0.29
C GLY A 81 -5.16 0.44 0.22
N ALA A 82 -4.81 0.74 1.46
CA ALA A 82 -4.99 2.07 2.06
C ALA A 82 -3.68 2.86 2.06
N GLU A 83 -3.72 4.10 1.56
CA GLU A 83 -2.53 4.98 1.49
C GLU A 83 -2.89 6.42 1.84
N LEU A 84 -2.01 7.12 2.57
CA LEU A 84 -2.19 8.54 2.93
C LEU A 84 -1.67 9.47 1.82
N ASN A 85 -0.59 9.09 1.17
CA ASN A 85 0.04 9.85 0.12
C ASN A 85 -0.74 9.70 -1.20
N GLU A 86 -1.47 10.74 -1.59
CA GLU A 86 -2.30 10.72 -2.80
C GLU A 86 -1.52 10.50 -4.11
N TYR A 87 -0.24 10.89 -4.15
CA TYR A 87 0.60 10.65 -5.32
C TYR A 87 0.87 9.14 -5.50
N ARG A 88 1.25 8.45 -4.43
CA ARG A 88 1.42 6.99 -4.44
C ARG A 88 0.10 6.26 -4.72
N LEU A 89 -0.99 6.73 -4.12
CA LEU A 89 -2.33 6.19 -4.36
C LEU A 89 -2.73 6.25 -5.84
N ARG A 90 -2.45 7.38 -6.52
CA ARG A 90 -2.66 7.50 -7.97
C ARG A 90 -1.80 6.51 -8.75
N HIS A 91 -0.52 6.38 -8.37
CA HIS A 91 0.38 5.42 -9.00
C HIS A 91 -0.12 3.98 -8.88
N CYS A 92 -0.60 3.57 -7.70
CA CYS A 92 -1.23 2.26 -7.50
C CYS A 92 -2.41 2.03 -8.43
N ARG A 93 -3.35 2.99 -8.49
CA ARG A 93 -4.54 2.91 -9.35
C ARG A 93 -4.23 2.86 -10.84
N GLN A 94 -3.10 3.44 -11.26
CA GLN A 94 -2.64 3.39 -12.65
C GLN A 94 -1.91 2.09 -12.98
N LYS A 95 -1.08 1.58 -12.06
CA LYS A 95 -0.23 0.41 -12.25
C LYS A 95 -0.98 -0.91 -12.11
N ILE A 96 -1.97 -0.96 -11.24
CA ILE A 96 -2.65 -2.20 -10.85
C ILE A 96 -4.10 -2.12 -11.29
N ASN A 97 -4.44 -2.90 -12.32
CA ASN A 97 -5.78 -3.02 -12.88
C ASN A 97 -6.32 -4.43 -12.63
N ASP A 98 -6.73 -4.69 -11.38
CA ASP A 98 -7.34 -5.94 -10.94
C ASP A 98 -8.69 -5.60 -10.29
N ALA A 99 -9.78 -6.21 -10.76
CA ALA A 99 -11.14 -5.91 -10.30
C ALA A 99 -11.39 -6.30 -8.83
N SER A 100 -10.57 -7.19 -8.27
CA SER A 100 -10.61 -7.58 -6.86
C SER A 100 -9.75 -6.69 -5.96
N VAL A 101 -9.09 -5.67 -6.51
CA VAL A 101 -8.23 -4.74 -5.78
C VAL A 101 -8.80 -3.32 -5.82
N THR A 102 -9.01 -2.74 -4.64
CA THR A 102 -9.45 -1.34 -4.51
C THR A 102 -8.45 -0.55 -3.69
N PHE A 103 -8.11 0.65 -4.19
CA PHE A 103 -7.21 1.57 -3.50
C PHE A 103 -7.96 2.75 -2.90
N ILE A 104 -7.83 2.96 -1.59
CA ILE A 104 -8.53 4.01 -0.84
C ILE A 104 -7.54 4.98 -0.17
N LYS A 105 -8.00 6.21 0.07
CA LYS A 105 -7.26 7.13 0.95
C LYS A 105 -7.44 6.65 2.38
N SER A 106 -6.35 6.52 3.14
CA SER A 106 -6.34 5.98 4.51
C SER A 106 -6.93 6.96 5.53
N THR A 107 -8.24 7.16 5.50
CA THR A 107 -9.01 7.86 6.53
C THR A 107 -9.91 6.87 7.26
N ASP A 108 -10.23 7.14 8.53
CA ASP A 108 -11.06 6.25 9.34
C ASP A 108 -12.40 5.93 8.64
N SER A 109 -13.11 6.96 8.16
CA SER A 109 -14.36 6.78 7.42
C SER A 109 -14.22 5.91 6.15
N ASN A 110 -13.12 6.04 5.40
CA ASN A 110 -12.91 5.20 4.21
C ASN A 110 -12.57 3.75 4.60
N ILE A 111 -11.79 3.54 5.65
CA ILE A 111 -11.46 2.20 6.15
C ILE A 111 -12.71 1.53 6.72
N GLU A 112 -13.53 2.24 7.48
CA GLU A 112 -14.76 1.71 8.08
C GLU A 112 -15.80 1.35 7.01
N SER A 113 -16.00 2.19 6.00
CA SER A 113 -16.95 1.93 4.90
C SER A 113 -16.61 0.70 4.05
N HIS A 114 -15.38 0.20 4.12
CA HIS A 114 -14.93 -1.00 3.42
C HIS A 114 -14.74 -2.19 4.35
N ALA A 115 -15.07 -2.10 5.64
CA ALA A 115 -15.09 -3.24 6.57
C ALA A 115 -16.29 -4.18 6.29
N PRO A 116 -16.36 -5.39 6.88
CA PRO A 116 -15.28 -6.08 7.60
C PRO A 116 -14.18 -6.59 6.64
N TYR A 117 -13.02 -6.93 7.21
CA TYR A 117 -11.87 -7.54 6.54
C TYR A 117 -11.60 -8.89 7.19
#